data_AF-A0AAJ4WCA1-F1
#
_entry.id   AF-A0AAJ4WCA1-F1
#
_cell.length_a   1.000
_cell.length_b   1.000
_cell.length_c   1.000
_cell.angle_alpha   90.00
_cell.angle_beta   90.00
_cell.angle_gamma   90.00
#
_symmetry.space_group_name_H-M   'P 1'
#
loop_
_entity.id
_entity.type
_entity.pdbx_description
1 polymer ?
#
loop_
_entity_poly.entity_id
_entity_poly.type
_entity_poly.pdbx_seq_one_letter_code
_entity_poly.pdbx_strand_id
1 'polypeptide(L)'
;MSVYLICETGADSGALSVLAERWGLVSDEQSVMALVLTPERLELRKRDEPKLGAIYVDFVAGAMAHRRKFGGGRGEAVAKAVGIKGSYLPDVVDATAGLGRDAFVLASVGCKVRMLERNPVVAALLDDGLQRAYADAEIGGWLKERLTLLHASSLTALSDIQPAPDVVYLDPMFPHRQKSALVKKEMRVFQSLVGEDLDADGLLEPACQIAKKRVVVKRPDYAPPLANRQPQASINTKNHRFDLYVTL
;
A
#
# COMPACT_ATOMS: atom_id res chain seq x y z
N MET A 1 4.68 12.74 -13.12
CA MET A 1 3.27 12.91 -12.69
C MET A 1 3.09 14.34 -12.18
N SER A 2 1.98 15.02 -12.54
CA SER A 2 1.72 16.40 -12.10
C SER A 2 0.97 16.44 -10.76
N VAL A 3 1.48 17.22 -9.81
CA VAL A 3 0.88 17.45 -8.47
C VAL A 3 1.37 18.81 -7.97
N TYR A 4 0.61 19.53 -7.15
CA TYR A 4 1.13 20.79 -6.61
C TYR A 4 2.16 20.52 -5.51
N LEU A 5 3.41 20.94 -5.70
CA LEU A 5 4.47 20.76 -4.71
C LEU A 5 4.54 21.98 -3.79
N ILE A 6 4.40 21.76 -2.48
CA ILE A 6 4.45 22.81 -1.46
C ILE A 6 5.52 22.47 -0.44
N CYS A 7 6.39 23.43 -0.14
CA CYS A 7 7.32 23.37 0.99
C CYS A 7 6.81 24.31 2.09
N GLU A 8 6.51 23.78 3.28
CA GLU A 8 6.13 24.64 4.41
C GLU A 8 7.35 25.27 5.08
N THR A 9 7.14 26.40 5.75
CA THR A 9 8.18 27.10 6.51
C THR A 9 8.79 26.15 7.54
N GLY A 10 10.12 26.05 7.54
CA GLY A 10 10.88 25.17 8.44
C GLY A 10 11.19 23.78 7.85
N ALA A 11 10.66 23.44 6.68
CA ALA A 11 11.13 22.31 5.90
C ALA A 11 12.29 22.71 4.99
N ASP A 12 13.16 21.76 4.66
CA ASP A 12 14.26 21.95 3.72
C ASP A 12 13.73 21.99 2.27
N SER A 13 13.77 23.18 1.67
CA SER A 13 13.32 23.36 0.28
C SER A 13 14.17 22.61 -0.74
N GLY A 14 15.46 22.38 -0.45
CA GLY A 14 16.32 21.54 -1.28
C GLY A 14 15.88 20.08 -1.28
N ALA A 15 15.39 19.58 -0.15
CA ALA A 15 14.86 18.22 -0.03
C ALA A 15 13.62 18.00 -0.91
N LEU A 16 12.74 19.01 -1.05
CA LEU A 16 11.56 18.91 -1.91
C LEU A 16 11.93 18.78 -3.40
N SER A 17 12.94 19.53 -3.86
CA SER A 17 13.43 19.44 -5.24
C SER A 17 14.05 18.07 -5.53
N VAL A 18 14.87 17.55 -4.62
CA VAL A 18 15.48 16.21 -4.75
C VAL A 18 14.41 15.12 -4.75
N LEU A 19 13.39 15.25 -3.89
CA LEU A 19 12.25 14.34 -3.85
C LEU A 19 11.48 14.35 -5.17
N ALA A 20 11.22 15.54 -5.72
CA ALA A 20 10.51 15.68 -6.99
C ALA A 20 11.28 15.02 -8.14
N GLU A 21 12.59 15.23 -8.22
CA GLU A 21 13.46 14.60 -9.22
C GLU A 21 13.46 13.07 -9.07
N ARG A 22 13.69 12.57 -7.84
CA ARG A 22 13.73 11.13 -7.54
C ARG A 22 12.46 10.40 -8.00
N TRP A 23 11.29 11.02 -7.84
CA TRP A 23 9.99 10.41 -8.15
C TRP A 23 9.39 10.88 -9.49
N GLY A 24 10.10 11.70 -10.27
CA GLY A 24 9.60 12.23 -11.54
C GLY A 24 8.31 13.06 -11.38
N LEU A 25 8.24 13.87 -10.32
CA LEU A 25 7.11 14.75 -10.02
C LEU A 25 7.32 16.12 -10.65
N VAL A 26 6.26 16.67 -11.24
CA VAL A 26 6.25 18.01 -11.82
C VAL A 26 5.26 18.85 -11.02
N SER A 27 5.72 20.00 -10.52
CA SER A 27 4.83 20.92 -9.80
C SER A 27 3.79 21.50 -10.74
N ASP A 28 2.53 21.44 -10.35
CA ASP A 28 1.40 22.03 -11.07
C ASP A 28 0.51 22.82 -10.10
N GLU A 29 0.57 24.14 -10.17
CA GLU A 29 -0.21 25.06 -9.34
C GLU A 29 -1.72 24.96 -9.55
N GLN A 30 -2.18 24.36 -10.66
CA GLN A 30 -3.59 24.15 -10.96
C GLN A 30 -4.10 22.80 -10.43
N SER A 31 -3.20 21.90 -10.03
CA SER A 31 -3.58 20.58 -9.53
C SER A 31 -4.42 20.68 -8.25
N VAL A 32 -5.51 19.93 -8.19
CA VAL A 32 -6.38 19.84 -7.00
C VAL A 32 -5.66 19.17 -5.82
N MET A 33 -4.69 18.30 -6.12
CA MET A 33 -3.90 17.59 -5.12
C MET A 33 -2.59 18.33 -4.85
N ALA A 34 -2.24 18.47 -3.58
CA ALA A 34 -0.97 19.04 -3.15
C ALA A 34 -0.16 18.00 -2.37
N LEU A 35 1.09 17.82 -2.77
CA LEU A 35 2.10 17.09 -2.00
C LEU A 35 2.91 18.11 -1.22
N VAL A 36 2.81 18.04 0.11
CA VAL A 36 3.31 19.05 1.03
C VAL A 36 4.43 18.45 1.86
N LEU A 37 5.62 19.05 1.77
CA LEU A 37 6.72 18.77 2.68
C LEU A 37 6.62 19.70 3.89
N THR A 38 6.35 19.12 5.05
CA THR A 38 6.36 19.81 6.34
C THR A 38 7.70 19.57 7.05
N PRO A 39 8.00 20.27 8.16
CA PRO A 39 9.20 19.97 8.96
C PRO A 39 9.23 18.53 9.52
N GLU A 40 8.07 17.87 9.60
CA GLU A 40 7.94 16.55 10.23
C GLU A 40 7.83 15.41 9.21
N ARG A 41 7.27 15.65 8.03
CA ARG A 41 6.90 14.58 7.08
C ARG A 41 6.48 15.10 5.70
N LEU A 42 6.34 14.16 4.78
CA LEU A 42 5.59 14.33 3.55
C LEU A 42 4.11 13.98 3.74
N GLU A 43 3.21 14.83 3.27
CA GLU A 43 1.78 14.57 3.33
C GLU A 43 1.03 15.06 2.08
N LEU A 44 -0.13 14.47 1.82
CA LEU A 44 -0.98 14.77 0.68
C LEU A 44 -2.26 15.46 1.14
N ARG A 45 -2.61 16.56 0.48
CA ARG A 45 -3.80 17.37 0.76
C ARG A 45 -4.67 17.51 -0.49
N LYS A 46 -5.99 17.54 -0.30
CA LYS A 46 -6.97 17.86 -1.34
C LYS A 46 -7.37 19.33 -1.19
N ARG A 47 -6.92 20.20 -2.09
CA ARG A 47 -6.94 21.67 -1.92
C ARG A 47 -8.33 22.28 -1.95
N ASP A 48 -9.24 21.70 -2.73
CA ASP A 48 -10.65 22.11 -2.84
C ASP A 48 -11.52 21.57 -1.69
N GLU A 49 -10.99 20.67 -0.84
CA GLU A 49 -11.68 20.18 0.37
C GLU A 49 -10.78 20.20 1.64
N PRO A 50 -10.35 21.36 2.15
CA PRO A 50 -9.41 21.46 3.28
C PRO A 50 -9.87 20.75 4.57
N LYS A 51 -11.20 20.63 4.79
CA LYS A 51 -11.80 19.96 5.95
C LYS A 51 -11.54 18.44 6.01
N LEU A 52 -11.08 17.85 4.91
CA LEU A 52 -10.66 16.44 4.87
C LEU A 52 -9.35 16.20 5.61
N GLY A 53 -8.52 17.25 5.76
CA GLY A 53 -7.18 17.14 6.35
C GLY A 53 -6.16 16.52 5.39
N ALA A 54 -4.98 16.25 5.92
CA ALA A 54 -3.88 15.64 5.19
C ALA A 54 -3.85 14.12 5.40
N ILE A 55 -3.27 13.40 4.43
CA ILE A 55 -2.93 11.98 4.56
C ILE A 55 -1.42 11.82 4.47
N TYR A 56 -0.87 10.93 5.29
CA TYR A 56 0.54 10.58 5.31
C TYR A 56 0.68 9.14 5.80
N VAL A 57 1.83 8.53 5.54
CA VAL A 57 2.12 7.16 5.98
C VAL A 57 2.84 7.24 7.32
N ASP A 58 2.30 6.62 8.36
CA ASP A 58 2.97 6.54 9.66
C ASP A 58 2.84 5.14 10.23
N PHE A 59 3.98 4.46 10.35
CA PHE A 59 4.10 3.12 10.90
C PHE A 59 4.45 3.11 12.40
N VAL A 60 4.84 4.26 12.96
CA VAL A 60 5.34 4.40 14.34
C VAL A 60 4.19 4.73 15.29
N ALA A 61 3.29 5.63 14.89
CA ALA A 61 2.17 6.09 15.70
C ALA A 61 0.80 5.92 15.02
N GLY A 62 -0.22 6.52 15.63
CA GLY A 62 -1.57 6.58 15.09
C GLY A 62 -2.23 5.21 14.84
N ALA A 63 -2.98 5.13 13.74
CA ALA A 63 -3.80 3.98 13.41
C ALA A 63 -2.99 2.69 13.18
N MET A 64 -1.78 2.80 12.61
CA MET A 64 -0.93 1.64 12.34
C MET A 64 -0.30 1.09 13.63
N ALA A 65 0.18 1.96 14.53
CA ALA A 65 0.67 1.52 15.84
C ALA A 65 -0.42 0.84 16.67
N HIS A 66 -1.64 1.39 16.65
CA HIS A 66 -2.80 0.77 17.29
C HIS A 66 -3.13 -0.59 16.64
N ARG A 67 -3.15 -0.67 15.31
CA ARG A 67 -3.41 -1.94 14.59
C ARG A 67 -2.33 -2.99 14.87
N ARG A 68 -1.05 -2.60 14.96
CA ARG A 68 0.05 -3.50 15.35
C ARG A 68 -0.18 -4.13 16.73
N LYS A 69 -0.61 -3.32 17.71
CA LYS A 69 -0.79 -3.75 19.11
C LYS A 69 -2.11 -4.48 19.35
N PHE A 70 -3.20 -4.07 18.69
CA PHE A 70 -4.56 -4.51 19.01
C PHE A 70 -5.36 -5.07 17.82
N GLY A 71 -4.82 -5.04 16.60
CA GLY A 71 -5.47 -5.56 15.39
C GLY A 71 -5.57 -7.08 15.34
N GLY A 72 -4.79 -7.77 16.18
CA GLY A 72 -4.79 -9.23 16.31
C GLY A 72 -3.57 -9.92 15.68
N GLY A 73 -2.72 -9.19 14.95
CA GLY A 73 -1.47 -9.71 14.39
C GLY A 73 -1.70 -10.97 13.55
N ARG A 74 -1.19 -12.13 13.99
CA ARG A 74 -1.39 -13.44 13.34
C ARG A 74 -2.88 -13.81 13.19
N GLY A 75 -3.75 -13.24 14.03
CA GLY A 75 -5.19 -13.45 14.00
C GLY A 75 -5.93 -12.66 12.92
N GLU A 76 -5.30 -11.64 12.31
CA GLU A 76 -5.92 -10.83 11.27
C GLU A 76 -6.25 -11.67 10.03
N ALA A 77 -7.34 -11.29 9.34
CA ALA A 77 -7.80 -12.00 8.16
C ALA A 77 -6.75 -12.00 7.04
N VAL A 78 -6.03 -10.90 6.84
CA VAL A 78 -4.93 -10.81 5.86
C VAL A 78 -3.77 -11.76 6.23
N ALA A 79 -3.41 -11.85 7.51
CA ALA A 79 -2.37 -12.76 7.99
C ALA A 79 -2.74 -14.23 7.74
N LYS A 80 -4.00 -14.59 8.02
CA LYS A 80 -4.54 -15.93 7.72
C LYS A 80 -4.59 -16.21 6.22
N ALA A 81 -4.96 -15.23 5.40
CA ALA A 81 -5.08 -15.37 3.96
C ALA A 81 -3.74 -15.70 3.30
N VAL A 82 -2.68 -15.01 3.69
CA VAL A 82 -1.30 -15.32 3.21
C VAL A 82 -0.76 -16.63 3.80
N GLY A 83 -1.50 -17.29 4.69
CA GLY A 83 -1.19 -18.64 5.15
C GLY A 83 -0.32 -18.71 6.40
N ILE A 84 -0.15 -17.61 7.14
CA ILE A 84 0.62 -17.58 8.39
C ILE A 84 0.00 -18.57 9.39
N LYS A 85 0.78 -19.59 9.79
CA LYS A 85 0.36 -20.64 10.74
C LYS A 85 1.57 -21.25 11.45
N GLY A 86 1.47 -21.51 12.76
CA GLY A 86 2.57 -22.09 13.53
C GLY A 86 3.83 -21.22 13.46
N SER A 87 4.95 -21.75 12.99
CA SER A 87 6.20 -21.02 12.72
C SER A 87 6.35 -20.52 11.29
N TYR A 88 5.42 -20.86 10.38
CA TYR A 88 5.50 -20.44 8.98
C TYR A 88 5.21 -18.94 8.84
N LEU A 89 6.17 -18.24 8.21
CA LEU A 89 6.17 -16.83 7.89
C LEU A 89 6.62 -16.69 6.42
N PRO A 90 5.70 -16.53 5.46
CA PRO A 90 6.05 -16.45 4.04
C PRO A 90 6.82 -15.18 3.70
N ASP A 91 7.68 -15.27 2.68
CA ASP A 91 8.12 -14.08 1.95
C ASP A 91 6.96 -13.60 1.07
N VAL A 92 6.58 -12.34 1.23
CA VAL A 92 5.43 -11.73 0.57
C VAL A 92 5.87 -10.62 -0.38
N VAL A 93 5.25 -10.58 -1.56
CA VAL A 93 5.24 -9.38 -2.40
C VAL A 93 3.84 -8.77 -2.33
N ASP A 94 3.73 -7.53 -1.86
CA ASP A 94 2.51 -6.74 -1.97
C ASP A 94 2.60 -5.96 -3.30
N ALA A 95 1.83 -6.37 -4.30
CA ALA A 95 1.92 -5.81 -5.64
C ALA A 95 1.04 -4.55 -5.83
N THR A 96 0.41 -4.05 -4.77
CA THR A 96 -0.48 -2.90 -4.78
C THR A 96 -0.37 -2.14 -3.45
N ALA A 97 0.85 -1.70 -3.13
CA ALA A 97 1.21 -1.29 -1.79
C ALA A 97 0.28 -0.23 -1.18
N GLY A 98 -0.12 0.78 -1.97
CA GLY A 98 -0.99 1.85 -1.52
C GLY A 98 -0.40 2.60 -0.32
N LEU A 99 -1.09 2.61 0.82
CA LEU A 99 -0.57 3.21 2.07
C LEU A 99 0.18 2.21 2.97
N GLY A 100 0.51 1.02 2.46
CA GLY A 100 1.34 0.03 3.14
C GLY A 100 0.70 -0.61 4.38
N ARG A 101 -0.63 -0.48 4.54
CA ARG A 101 -1.33 -0.85 5.78
C ARG A 101 -1.34 -2.34 6.04
N ASP A 102 -1.65 -3.12 5.00
CA ASP A 102 -1.70 -4.58 5.11
C ASP A 102 -0.28 -5.16 5.03
N ALA A 103 0.59 -4.60 4.17
CA ALA A 103 2.03 -4.90 4.15
C ALA A 103 2.69 -4.74 5.53
N PHE A 104 2.42 -3.64 6.24
CA PHE A 104 2.96 -3.40 7.58
C PHE A 104 2.46 -4.41 8.62
N VAL A 105 1.19 -4.84 8.54
CA VAL A 105 0.66 -5.91 9.41
C VAL A 105 1.43 -7.21 9.18
N LEU A 106 1.64 -7.59 7.92
CA LEU A 106 2.39 -8.81 7.57
C LEU A 106 3.84 -8.75 8.05
N ALA A 107 4.51 -7.61 7.85
CA ALA A 107 5.88 -7.38 8.33
C ALA A 107 5.97 -7.41 9.86
N SER A 108 5.00 -6.79 10.55
CA SER A 108 4.91 -6.78 12.01
C SER A 108 4.71 -8.18 12.60
N VAL A 109 4.02 -9.06 11.88
CA VAL A 109 3.84 -10.46 12.27
C VAL A 109 5.12 -11.30 12.04
N GLY A 110 6.01 -10.84 11.16
CA GLY A 110 7.32 -11.44 10.92
C GLY A 110 7.62 -11.82 9.48
N CYS A 111 6.71 -11.58 8.54
CA CYS A 111 6.99 -11.82 7.12
C CYS A 111 8.04 -10.83 6.58
N LYS A 112 8.80 -11.23 5.57
CA LYS A 112 9.53 -10.27 4.73
C LYS A 112 8.61 -9.83 3.60
N VAL A 113 8.37 -8.54 3.50
CA VAL A 113 7.39 -7.94 2.61
C VAL A 113 8.10 -6.95 1.67
N ARG A 114 7.99 -7.20 0.37
CA ARG A 114 8.41 -6.27 -0.68
C ARG A 114 7.17 -5.63 -1.28
N MET A 115 7.05 -4.32 -1.13
CA MET A 115 5.96 -3.52 -1.66
C MET A 115 6.31 -3.03 -3.06
N LEU A 116 5.41 -3.19 -4.02
CA LEU A 116 5.46 -2.51 -5.31
C LEU A 116 4.38 -1.43 -5.33
N GLU A 117 4.81 -0.21 -5.66
CA GLU A 117 3.92 0.92 -5.91
C GLU A 117 4.29 1.54 -7.25
N ARG A 118 3.29 1.82 -8.08
CA ARG A 118 3.49 2.40 -9.42
C ARG A 118 3.31 3.91 -9.43
N ASN A 119 2.41 4.41 -8.57
CA ASN A 119 2.09 5.82 -8.49
C ASN A 119 3.22 6.56 -7.76
N PRO A 120 3.93 7.49 -8.44
CA PRO A 120 5.11 8.13 -7.85
C PRO A 120 4.77 9.00 -6.62
N VAL A 121 3.58 9.59 -6.55
CA VAL A 121 3.16 10.37 -5.37
C VAL A 121 2.92 9.44 -4.18
N VAL A 122 2.28 8.29 -4.41
CA VAL A 122 2.06 7.30 -3.34
C VAL A 122 3.38 6.66 -2.91
N ALA A 123 4.27 6.34 -3.85
CA ALA A 123 5.61 5.84 -3.57
C ALA A 123 6.42 6.84 -2.73
N ALA A 124 6.34 8.14 -3.04
CA ALA A 124 6.97 9.19 -2.24
C ALA A 124 6.44 9.24 -0.80
N LEU A 125 5.11 9.14 -0.61
CA LEU A 125 4.49 9.10 0.73
C LEU A 125 4.91 7.85 1.52
N LEU A 126 4.97 6.69 0.86
CA LEU A 126 5.44 5.44 1.45
C LEU A 126 6.92 5.52 1.85
N ASP A 127 7.78 6.04 0.97
CA ASP A 127 9.21 6.18 1.24
C ASP A 127 9.45 7.12 2.43
N ASP A 128 8.78 8.28 2.51
CA ASP A 128 8.85 9.16 3.68
C ASP A 128 8.43 8.44 4.97
N GLY A 129 7.31 7.72 4.93
CA GLY A 129 6.84 6.91 6.06
C GLY A 129 7.82 5.81 6.47
N LEU A 130 8.48 5.16 5.51
CA LEU A 130 9.50 4.14 5.75
C LEU A 130 10.75 4.75 6.36
N GLN A 131 11.27 5.87 5.83
CA GLN A 131 12.48 6.50 6.37
C GLN A 131 12.30 6.90 7.83
N ARG A 132 11.17 7.51 8.18
CA ARG A 132 10.84 7.83 9.58
C ARG A 132 10.73 6.58 10.45
N ALA A 133 10.09 5.53 9.95
CA ALA A 133 9.93 4.30 10.71
C ALA A 133 11.23 3.49 10.85
N TYR A 134 12.15 3.55 9.87
CA TYR A 134 13.48 2.95 9.97
C TYR A 134 14.36 3.64 11.01
N ALA A 135 14.13 4.92 11.26
CA ALA A 135 14.81 5.69 12.30
C ALA A 135 14.23 5.46 13.71
N ASP A 136 13.07 4.78 13.82
CA ASP A 136 12.43 4.52 15.10
C ASP A 136 13.20 3.50 15.95
N ALA A 137 13.33 3.77 17.24
CA ALA A 137 14.10 2.93 18.16
C ALA A 137 13.42 1.59 18.49
N GLU A 138 12.08 1.51 18.44
CA GLU A 138 11.34 0.28 18.74
C GLU A 138 11.25 -0.63 17.51
N ILE A 139 10.94 -0.06 16.34
CA ILE A 139 10.64 -0.84 15.14
C ILE A 139 11.66 -0.77 14.02
N GLY A 140 12.53 0.25 14.00
CA GLY A 140 13.35 0.55 12.83
C GLY A 140 14.26 -0.60 12.40
N GLY A 141 14.88 -1.28 13.36
CA GLY A 141 15.77 -2.41 13.08
C GLY A 141 15.09 -3.54 12.30
N TRP A 142 14.00 -4.09 12.84
CA TRP A 142 13.30 -5.20 12.17
C TRP A 142 12.51 -4.73 10.95
N LEU A 143 12.02 -3.49 10.93
CA LEU A 143 11.24 -2.97 9.82
C LEU A 143 12.09 -2.87 8.56
N LYS A 144 13.32 -2.39 8.68
CA LYS A 144 14.28 -2.26 7.57
C LYS A 144 14.59 -3.61 6.91
N GLU A 145 14.56 -4.69 7.66
CA GLU A 145 14.79 -6.05 7.15
C GLU A 145 13.53 -6.69 6.54
N ARG A 146 12.35 -6.22 6.91
CA ARG A 146 11.08 -6.91 6.66
C ARG A 146 10.07 -6.14 5.82
N LEU A 147 10.25 -4.84 5.60
CA LEU A 147 9.31 -4.04 4.81
C LEU A 147 10.10 -3.10 3.92
N THR A 148 10.15 -3.39 2.62
CA THR A 148 10.90 -2.59 1.64
C THR A 148 10.00 -2.13 0.51
N LEU A 149 10.34 -1.01 -0.13
CA LEU A 149 9.60 -0.44 -1.25
C LEU A 149 10.39 -0.54 -2.56
N LEU A 150 9.72 -0.98 -3.63
CA LEU A 150 10.15 -0.90 -5.01
C LEU A 150 9.16 -0.02 -5.78
N HIS A 151 9.64 1.05 -6.41
CA HIS A 151 8.81 1.88 -7.28
C HIS A 151 8.84 1.30 -8.69
N ALA A 152 7.77 0.58 -9.03
CA ALA A 152 7.61 -0.07 -10.32
C ALA A 152 6.14 -0.45 -10.54
N SER A 153 5.75 -0.61 -11.81
CA SER A 153 4.48 -1.23 -12.14
C SER A 153 4.54 -2.73 -11.88
N SER A 154 3.63 -3.26 -11.08
CA SER A 154 3.49 -4.69 -10.84
C SER A 154 3.10 -5.48 -12.10
N LEU A 155 2.56 -4.83 -13.14
CA LEU A 155 2.30 -5.50 -14.42
C LEU A 155 3.57 -5.87 -15.17
N THR A 156 4.67 -5.14 -14.95
CA THR A 156 5.92 -5.32 -15.70
C THR A 156 7.07 -5.81 -14.84
N ALA A 157 7.15 -5.38 -13.58
CA ALA A 157 8.29 -5.71 -12.72
C ALA A 157 8.06 -6.95 -11.86
N LEU A 158 6.80 -7.40 -11.70
CA LEU A 158 6.50 -8.50 -10.79
C LEU A 158 7.18 -9.80 -11.21
N SER A 159 7.27 -10.10 -12.52
CA SER A 159 7.97 -11.29 -13.05
C SER A 159 9.46 -11.33 -12.74
N ASP A 160 10.07 -10.18 -12.52
CA ASP A 160 11.52 -10.04 -12.35
C ASP A 160 11.93 -10.07 -10.88
N ILE A 161 10.96 -10.15 -9.95
CA ILE A 161 11.23 -10.14 -8.52
C ILE A 161 12.02 -11.39 -8.12
N GLN A 162 13.26 -11.18 -7.66
CA GLN A 162 14.10 -12.22 -7.10
C GLN A 162 14.49 -11.93 -5.64
N PRO A 163 14.57 -12.97 -4.78
CA PRO A 163 14.05 -14.32 -5.01
C PRO A 163 12.52 -14.31 -5.13
N ALA A 164 11.96 -15.24 -5.91
CA ALA A 164 10.51 -15.39 -6.04
C ALA A 164 9.83 -15.56 -4.65
N PRO A 165 8.72 -14.86 -4.37
CA PRO A 165 8.06 -14.89 -3.07
C PRO A 165 7.26 -16.19 -2.88
N ASP A 166 6.96 -16.52 -1.62
CA ASP A 166 5.98 -17.56 -1.33
C ASP A 166 4.57 -17.11 -1.70
N VAL A 167 4.27 -15.83 -1.41
CA VAL A 167 2.95 -15.25 -1.58
C VAL A 167 3.00 -13.92 -2.33
N VAL A 168 2.09 -13.73 -3.27
CA VAL A 168 1.78 -12.41 -3.82
C VAL A 168 0.44 -11.94 -3.25
N TYR A 169 0.41 -10.71 -2.72
CA TYR A 169 -0.79 -10.06 -2.21
C TYR A 169 -1.22 -8.94 -3.17
N LEU A 170 -2.52 -8.89 -3.47
CA LEU A 170 -3.15 -7.91 -4.35
C LEU A 170 -4.38 -7.29 -3.66
N ASP A 171 -4.45 -5.97 -3.66
CA ASP A 171 -5.57 -5.12 -3.23
C ASP A 171 -5.66 -3.90 -4.17
N PRO A 172 -5.86 -4.11 -5.49
CA PRO A 172 -6.01 -3.00 -6.43
C PRO A 172 -7.27 -2.20 -6.10
N MET A 173 -7.23 -0.90 -6.37
CA MET A 173 -8.35 0.00 -6.15
C MET A 173 -9.53 -0.40 -7.05
N PHE A 174 -10.55 -1.02 -6.45
CA PHE A 174 -11.75 -1.44 -7.17
C PHE A 174 -12.78 -0.30 -7.26
N PRO A 175 -13.49 -0.13 -8.38
CA PRO A 175 -14.57 0.84 -8.52
C PRO A 175 -15.60 0.71 -7.39
N HIS A 176 -15.69 1.74 -6.56
CA HIS A 176 -16.69 1.76 -5.49
C HIS A 176 -18.07 2.07 -6.08
N ARG A 177 -19.05 1.19 -5.84
CA ARG A 177 -20.46 1.58 -6.04
C ARG A 177 -20.82 2.68 -5.03
N GLN A 178 -21.39 3.78 -5.52
CA GLN A 178 -21.72 4.97 -4.74
C GLN A 178 -22.74 4.70 -3.61
N LYS A 179 -22.66 5.58 -2.59
CA LYS A 179 -23.56 5.80 -1.43
C LYS A 179 -23.24 5.03 -0.13
N SER A 180 -22.02 5.20 0.36
CA SER A 180 -21.80 5.24 1.81
C SER A 180 -21.18 6.59 2.17
N ALA A 181 -21.90 7.42 2.91
CA ALA A 181 -21.44 8.71 3.44
C ALA A 181 -20.25 8.58 4.43
N LEU A 182 -19.73 7.36 4.63
CA LEU A 182 -18.74 6.97 5.62
C LEU A 182 -17.46 6.40 5.00
N VAL A 183 -17.15 6.74 3.75
CA VAL A 183 -15.76 6.56 3.28
C VAL A 183 -14.88 7.46 4.14
N LYS A 184 -14.03 6.85 4.98
CA LYS A 184 -13.12 7.57 5.88
C LYS A 184 -12.38 8.65 5.08
N LYS A 185 -12.26 9.85 5.65
CA LYS A 185 -11.69 11.04 4.99
C LYS A 185 -10.42 10.73 4.18
N GLU A 186 -9.54 9.91 4.76
CA GLU A 186 -8.30 9.45 4.14
C GLU A 186 -8.50 8.76 2.78
N MET A 187 -9.49 7.88 2.67
CA MET A 187 -9.78 7.15 1.43
C MET A 187 -10.32 8.07 0.33
N ARG A 188 -11.04 9.15 0.70
CA ARG A 188 -11.52 10.14 -0.30
C ARG A 188 -10.35 10.91 -0.92
N VAL A 189 -9.39 11.33 -0.10
CA VAL A 189 -8.18 12.03 -0.57
C VAL A 189 -7.34 11.08 -1.44
N PHE A 190 -7.13 9.84 -0.99
CA PHE A 190 -6.34 8.85 -1.70
C PHE A 190 -6.96 8.44 -3.05
N GLN A 191 -8.27 8.22 -3.10
CA GLN A 191 -8.99 7.90 -4.34
C GLN A 191 -8.97 9.05 -5.36
N SER A 192 -9.02 10.30 -4.89
CA SER A 192 -8.93 11.47 -5.78
C SER A 192 -7.57 11.56 -6.50
N LEU A 193 -6.51 10.98 -5.91
CA LEU A 193 -5.18 10.93 -6.49
C LEU A 193 -4.98 9.73 -7.43
N VAL A 194 -5.35 8.53 -6.97
CA VAL A 194 -4.98 7.28 -7.64
C VAL A 194 -6.00 6.88 -8.72
N GLY A 195 -7.28 7.24 -8.54
CA GLY A 195 -8.35 6.79 -9.42
C GLY A 195 -8.63 5.30 -9.29
N GLU A 196 -9.23 4.73 -10.34
CA GLU A 196 -9.53 3.30 -10.44
C GLU A 196 -8.40 2.57 -11.17
N ASP A 197 -8.06 1.36 -10.72
CA ASP A 197 -7.09 0.52 -11.40
C ASP A 197 -7.78 -0.24 -12.55
N LEU A 198 -7.96 0.43 -13.70
CA LEU A 198 -8.64 -0.13 -14.88
C LEU A 198 -7.95 -1.37 -15.46
N ASP A 199 -6.66 -1.54 -15.15
CA ASP A 199 -5.81 -2.65 -15.57
C ASP A 199 -5.59 -3.70 -14.46
N ALA A 200 -6.34 -3.62 -13.35
CA ALA A 200 -6.21 -4.51 -12.20
C ALA A 200 -6.34 -6.00 -12.56
N ASP A 201 -7.21 -6.33 -13.52
CA ASP A 201 -7.41 -7.72 -13.97
C ASP A 201 -6.12 -8.34 -14.55
N GLY A 202 -5.23 -7.50 -15.11
CA GLY A 202 -3.93 -7.94 -15.62
C GLY A 202 -2.94 -8.35 -14.54
N LEU A 203 -3.21 -8.08 -13.26
CA LEU A 203 -2.29 -8.41 -12.15
C LEU A 203 -2.33 -9.89 -11.76
N LEU A 204 -3.44 -10.59 -11.98
CA LEU A 204 -3.64 -11.92 -11.42
C LEU A 204 -2.72 -12.97 -12.05
N GLU A 205 -2.58 -12.93 -13.37
CA GLU A 205 -1.77 -13.90 -14.11
C GLU A 205 -0.27 -13.82 -13.73
N PRO A 206 0.43 -12.67 -13.83
CA PRO A 206 1.83 -12.57 -13.44
C PRO A 206 2.03 -12.88 -11.94
N ALA A 207 1.06 -12.55 -11.08
CA ALA A 207 1.11 -12.92 -9.67
C ALA A 207 1.08 -14.45 -9.48
N CYS A 208 0.23 -15.16 -10.22
CA CYS A 208 0.13 -16.62 -10.16
C CYS A 208 1.39 -17.31 -10.71
N GLN A 209 2.07 -16.70 -11.68
CA GLN A 209 3.29 -17.25 -12.26
C GLN A 209 4.50 -17.19 -11.31
N ILE A 210 4.60 -16.16 -10.48
CA ILE A 210 5.78 -15.97 -9.63
C ILE A 210 5.60 -16.46 -8.17
N ALA A 211 4.37 -16.47 -7.65
CA ALA A 211 4.15 -16.92 -6.27
C ALA A 211 4.42 -18.43 -6.15
N LYS A 212 5.27 -18.85 -5.21
CA LYS A 212 5.60 -20.27 -5.00
C LYS A 212 4.49 -21.08 -4.31
N LYS A 213 3.53 -20.42 -3.65
CA LYS A 213 2.48 -21.08 -2.86
C LYS A 213 1.08 -20.59 -3.17
N ARG A 214 0.87 -19.27 -3.17
CA ARG A 214 -0.46 -18.69 -3.41
C ARG A 214 -0.43 -17.21 -3.78
N VAL A 215 -1.48 -16.78 -4.47
CA VAL A 215 -1.87 -15.38 -4.59
C VAL A 215 -3.06 -15.12 -3.68
N VAL A 216 -3.05 -14.00 -3.00
CA VAL A 216 -4.14 -13.52 -2.15
C VAL A 216 -4.67 -12.22 -2.73
N VAL A 217 -5.97 -12.17 -3.02
CA VAL A 217 -6.61 -10.97 -3.56
C VAL A 217 -7.67 -10.47 -2.61
N LYS A 218 -7.53 -9.25 -2.11
CA LYS A 218 -8.56 -8.60 -1.31
C LYS A 218 -9.64 -8.01 -2.21
N ARG A 219 -10.90 -8.30 -1.89
CA ARG A 219 -12.07 -7.88 -2.68
C ARG A 219 -13.20 -7.42 -1.76
N PRO A 220 -13.88 -6.29 -2.05
CA PRO A 220 -15.17 -5.99 -1.42
C PRO A 220 -16.15 -7.15 -1.61
N ASP A 221 -17.07 -7.36 -0.65
CA ASP A 221 -17.97 -8.54 -0.68
C ASP A 221 -18.79 -8.65 -1.96
N TYR A 222 -19.19 -7.50 -2.53
CA TYR A 222 -19.98 -7.42 -3.76
C TYR A 222 -19.16 -7.49 -5.05
N ALA A 223 -17.83 -7.36 -4.98
CA ALA A 223 -16.99 -7.29 -6.16
C ALA A 223 -16.78 -8.69 -6.75
N PRO A 224 -16.83 -8.86 -8.08
CA PRO A 224 -16.50 -10.14 -8.72
C PRO A 224 -15.05 -10.53 -8.41
N PRO A 225 -14.67 -11.81 -8.56
CA PRO A 225 -13.27 -12.22 -8.52
C PRO A 225 -12.41 -11.44 -9.53
N LEU A 226 -11.13 -11.23 -9.20
CA LEU A 226 -10.20 -10.53 -10.10
C LEU A 226 -10.02 -11.32 -11.40
N ALA A 227 -9.97 -10.61 -12.53
CA ALA A 227 -9.93 -11.20 -13.88
C ALA A 227 -11.08 -12.19 -14.17
N ASN A 228 -12.19 -12.10 -13.44
CA ASN A 228 -13.31 -13.06 -13.46
C ASN A 228 -12.87 -14.52 -13.24
N ARG A 229 -11.70 -14.76 -12.63
CA ARG A 229 -11.17 -16.09 -12.35
C ARG A 229 -11.62 -16.54 -10.97
N GLN A 230 -12.32 -17.66 -10.91
CA GLN A 230 -12.83 -18.21 -9.66
C GLN A 230 -11.66 -18.61 -8.73
N PRO A 231 -11.63 -18.14 -7.47
CA PRO A 231 -10.63 -18.58 -6.50
C PRO A 231 -10.96 -19.99 -5.98
N GLN A 232 -9.93 -20.72 -5.55
CA GLN A 232 -10.09 -22.05 -4.95
C GLN A 232 -10.73 -21.98 -3.56
N ALA A 233 -10.52 -20.88 -2.83
CA ALA A 233 -11.13 -20.61 -1.54
C ALA A 233 -11.17 -19.09 -1.28
N SER A 234 -12.00 -18.67 -0.32
CA SER A 234 -12.01 -17.28 0.15
C SER A 234 -12.11 -17.22 1.67
N ILE A 235 -11.47 -16.22 2.28
CA ILE A 235 -11.64 -15.89 3.71
C ILE A 235 -12.51 -14.64 3.81
N ASN A 236 -13.73 -14.81 4.33
CA ASN A 236 -14.68 -13.71 4.49
C ASN A 236 -14.41 -12.90 5.76
N THR A 237 -14.59 -11.59 5.67
CA THR A 237 -14.63 -10.67 6.81
C THR A 237 -15.98 -9.95 6.85
N LYS A 238 -16.11 -8.85 7.60
CA LYS A 238 -17.37 -8.11 7.72
C LYS A 238 -17.79 -7.37 6.44
N ASN A 239 -16.82 -6.83 5.68
CA ASN A 239 -17.10 -5.92 4.54
C ASN A 239 -16.29 -6.24 3.27
N HIS A 240 -15.43 -7.24 3.35
CA HIS A 240 -14.54 -7.68 2.27
C HIS A 240 -14.16 -9.13 2.50
N ARG A 241 -13.58 -9.77 1.48
CA ARG A 241 -13.01 -11.10 1.53
C ARG A 241 -11.61 -11.11 0.95
N PHE A 242 -10.89 -12.19 1.21
CA PHE A 242 -9.62 -12.51 0.59
C PHE A 242 -9.79 -13.76 -0.27
N ASP A 243 -9.76 -13.59 -1.58
CA ASP A 243 -9.78 -14.67 -2.57
C ASP A 243 -8.40 -15.31 -2.67
N LEU A 244 -8.33 -16.64 -2.62
CA LEU A 244 -7.10 -17.42 -2.56
C LEU A 244 -6.92 -18.23 -3.84
N TYR A 245 -5.81 -18.00 -4.52
CA TYR A 245 -5.40 -18.73 -5.71
C TYR A 245 -4.15 -19.55 -5.39
N VAL A 246 -4.28 -20.88 -5.40
CA VAL A 246 -3.14 -21.77 -5.16
C VAL A 246 -2.30 -21.88 -6.44
N THR A 247 -0.99 -21.73 -6.29
CA THR A 247 -0.01 -21.89 -7.37
C THR A 247 0.69 -23.24 -7.19
N LEU A 248 0.97 -23.92 -8.30
CA LEU A 248 1.61 -25.24 -8.34
C LEU A 248 3.12 -25.12 -8.40
#